data_AF-A0A0G4ELB6-F1
#
_entry.id   AF-A0A0G4ELB6-F1
#
_cell.length_a   1.000
_cell.length_b   1.000
_cell.length_c   1.000
_cell.angle_alpha   90.00
_cell.angle_beta   90.00
_cell.angle_gamma   90.00
#
_symmetry.space_group_name_H-M   'P 1'
#
loop_
_entity.id
_entity.type
_entity.pdbx_description
1 polymer ?
#
loop_
_entity_poly.entity_id
_entity_poly.type
_entity_poly.pdbx_seq_one_letter_code
_entity_poly.pdbx_strand_id
1 'polypeptide(L)'
;MCVWTTFSGTQGCIFGVLLYSVGASRKIQADALNPNDDFEALGRVCTIIDIEVNMTISGGRDNNDVTCEDKYTYSFMAGILGPYTSITETKSQPGRDGSCPVQTLHLETFEKGQVVDCWRIRDGKGDVAWWYRCGNKPHCYKIFNPEQDVKAQKSDGTSAMAAGAAAFGVGLVVMGICLLRFCCCDFRQPRPMSAVLLPRYQYAYQHPAQAPAQGVQMSVQQPGGVAVGVPQPGVPPGGVQPSVPPGGVAPGFITRV
;
A
#
# COMPACT_ATOMS: atom_id res chain seq x y z
N MET A 1 12.69 15.56 -31.43
CA MET A 1 12.30 16.17 -30.14
C MET A 1 10.82 15.98 -29.78
N CYS A 2 9.84 16.18 -30.68
CA CYS A 2 8.41 16.09 -30.32
C CYS A 2 7.91 14.72 -29.81
N VAL A 3 8.53 13.61 -30.23
CA VAL A 3 8.15 12.25 -29.81
C VAL A 3 8.45 11.99 -28.32
N TRP A 4 9.50 12.62 -27.79
CA TRP A 4 9.88 12.44 -26.39
C TRP A 4 8.95 13.22 -25.45
N THR A 5 8.48 14.41 -25.85
CA THR A 5 7.55 15.22 -25.05
C THR A 5 6.15 14.61 -24.95
N THR A 6 5.68 13.93 -26.00
CA THR A 6 4.38 13.24 -25.97
C THR A 6 4.38 12.04 -25.03
N PHE A 7 5.51 11.34 -24.92
CA PHE A 7 5.65 10.20 -24.01
C PHE A 7 5.63 10.62 -22.53
N SER A 8 6.30 11.73 -22.19
CA SER A 8 6.27 12.26 -20.81
C SER A 8 4.88 12.76 -20.39
N GLY A 9 4.12 13.38 -21.31
CA GLY A 9 2.77 13.87 -21.02
C GLY A 9 1.77 12.75 -20.72
N THR A 10 1.79 11.67 -21.50
CA THR A 10 0.88 10.53 -21.28
C THR A 10 1.18 9.80 -19.97
N GLN A 11 2.46 9.65 -19.60
CA GLN A 11 2.85 9.08 -18.30
C GLN A 11 2.32 9.91 -17.13
N GLY A 12 2.41 11.24 -17.20
CA GLY A 12 1.87 12.13 -16.17
C GLY A 12 0.35 11.98 -15.98
N CYS A 13 -0.42 11.88 -17.09
CA CYS A 13 -1.86 11.66 -17.02
C CYS A 13 -2.21 10.30 -16.38
N ILE A 14 -1.53 9.22 -16.80
CA ILE A 14 -1.78 7.87 -16.26
C ILE A 14 -1.47 7.85 -14.77
N PHE A 15 -0.31 8.36 -14.37
CA PHE A 15 0.10 8.43 -12.97
C PHE A 15 -0.86 9.28 -12.14
N GLY A 16 -1.29 10.43 -12.66
CA GLY A 16 -2.28 11.29 -12.00
C GLY A 16 -3.61 10.59 -11.75
N VAL A 17 -4.15 9.87 -12.74
CA VAL A 17 -5.39 9.09 -12.60
C VAL A 17 -5.23 7.97 -11.57
N LEU A 18 -4.10 7.26 -11.57
CA LEU A 18 -3.82 6.19 -10.61
C LEU A 18 -3.78 6.73 -9.17
N LEU A 19 -3.00 7.78 -8.93
CA LEU A 19 -2.93 8.42 -7.61
C LEU A 19 -4.29 8.95 -7.14
N TYR A 20 -5.02 9.61 -8.04
CA TYR A 20 -6.36 10.12 -7.73
C TYR A 20 -7.30 8.98 -7.34
N SER A 21 -7.28 7.87 -8.09
CA SER A 21 -8.13 6.70 -7.83
C SER A 21 -7.79 6.03 -6.50
N VAL A 22 -6.49 5.87 -6.19
CA VAL A 22 -6.03 5.32 -4.91
C VAL A 22 -6.44 6.23 -3.76
N GLY A 23 -6.24 7.54 -3.88
CA GLY A 23 -6.64 8.52 -2.86
C GLY A 23 -8.16 8.51 -2.62
N ALA A 24 -8.95 8.45 -3.70
CA ALA A 24 -10.40 8.35 -3.63
C ALA A 24 -10.84 7.05 -2.94
N SER A 25 -10.23 5.91 -3.29
CA SER A 25 -10.54 4.63 -2.65
C SER A 25 -10.24 4.66 -1.15
N ARG A 26 -9.08 5.19 -0.74
CA ARG A 26 -8.72 5.34 0.68
C ARG A 26 -9.69 6.24 1.42
N LYS A 27 -10.08 7.36 0.81
CA LYS A 27 -11.05 8.29 1.39
C LYS A 27 -12.43 7.63 1.56
N ILE A 28 -12.92 6.91 0.55
CA ILE A 28 -14.19 6.18 0.63
C ILE A 28 -14.14 5.11 1.73
N GLN A 29 -13.03 4.36 1.82
CA GLN A 29 -12.86 3.37 2.88
C GLN A 29 -12.83 4.02 4.27
N ALA A 30 -12.17 5.17 4.42
CA ALA A 30 -12.14 5.90 5.68
C ALA A 30 -13.53 6.47 6.05
N ASP A 31 -14.27 7.01 5.07
CA ASP A 31 -15.62 7.57 5.27
C ASP A 31 -16.66 6.49 5.59
N ALA A 32 -16.42 5.24 5.20
CA ALA A 32 -17.29 4.10 5.51
C ALA A 32 -17.13 3.57 6.95
N LEU A 33 -16.09 4.00 7.68
CA LEU A 33 -15.84 3.56 9.05
C LEU A 33 -16.45 4.54 10.06
N ASN A 34 -17.01 4.01 11.14
CA ASN A 34 -17.54 4.82 12.23
C ASN A 34 -16.90 4.40 13.56
N PRO A 35 -15.87 5.11 14.02
CA PRO A 35 -15.19 4.84 15.30
C PRO A 35 -16.13 4.64 16.49
N ASN A 36 -17.20 5.43 16.57
CA ASN A 36 -18.12 5.40 17.71
C ASN A 36 -19.07 4.19 17.67
N ASP A 37 -19.34 3.65 16.48
CA ASP A 37 -20.14 2.44 16.32
C ASP A 37 -19.26 1.18 16.43
N ASP A 38 -18.08 1.21 15.83
CA ASP A 38 -17.17 0.07 15.69
C ASP A 38 -16.40 -0.22 16.98
N PHE A 39 -16.09 0.82 17.75
CA PHE A 39 -15.33 0.72 18.98
C PHE A 39 -16.11 1.24 20.20
N GLU A 40 -15.84 0.64 21.33
CA GLU A 40 -16.25 1.11 22.65
C GLU A 40 -15.01 1.65 23.38
N ALA A 41 -15.10 2.89 23.85
CA ALA A 41 -14.06 3.49 24.68
C ALA A 41 -14.17 2.94 26.11
N LEU A 42 -13.08 2.34 26.58
CA LEU A 42 -12.96 1.79 27.94
C LEU A 42 -12.37 2.80 28.92
N GLY A 43 -11.90 3.95 28.41
CA GLY A 43 -11.18 4.97 29.19
C GLY A 43 -9.77 4.52 29.55
N ARG A 44 -9.21 5.13 30.60
CA ARG A 44 -7.83 4.93 31.06
C ARG A 44 -7.65 3.61 31.82
N VAL A 45 -7.72 2.50 31.10
CA VAL A 45 -7.59 1.14 31.65
C VAL A 45 -6.41 0.36 31.10
N CYS A 46 -5.75 0.86 30.05
CA CYS A 46 -4.64 0.16 29.43
C CYS A 46 -3.30 0.66 29.98
N THR A 47 -2.47 -0.26 30.47
CA THR A 47 -1.15 0.05 31.06
C THR A 47 -0.05 -0.43 30.12
N ILE A 48 0.84 0.46 29.71
CA ILE A 48 1.99 0.11 28.88
C ILE A 48 2.98 -0.70 29.72
N ILE A 49 3.28 -1.93 29.31
CA ILE A 49 4.21 -2.82 30.00
C ILE A 49 5.59 -2.81 29.37
N ASP A 50 5.68 -2.62 28.05
CA ASP A 50 6.93 -2.62 27.33
C ASP A 50 6.83 -1.86 26.02
N ILE A 51 7.98 -1.36 25.54
CA ILE A 51 8.08 -0.59 24.31
C ILE A 51 9.26 -1.18 23.54
N GLU A 52 8.96 -1.85 22.43
CA GLU A 52 9.96 -2.33 21.51
C GLU A 52 10.20 -1.26 20.45
N VAL A 53 11.45 -0.82 20.31
CA VAL A 53 11.87 0.19 19.33
C VAL A 53 12.82 -0.46 18.33
N ASN A 54 12.39 -0.51 17.08
CA ASN A 54 13.17 -1.02 15.97
C ASN A 54 13.48 0.14 15.01
N MET A 55 14.74 0.54 14.91
CA MET A 55 15.18 1.55 13.95
C MET A 55 15.60 0.87 12.65
N THR A 56 15.02 1.28 11.53
CA THR A 56 15.41 0.87 10.19
C THR A 56 15.95 2.06 9.41
N ILE A 57 17.15 1.90 8.84
CA ILE A 57 17.80 2.92 8.01
C ILE A 57 17.58 2.55 6.55
N SER A 58 16.86 3.39 5.83
CA SER A 58 16.61 3.26 4.40
C SER A 58 17.46 4.29 3.67
N GLY A 59 18.56 3.85 3.05
CA GLY A 59 19.46 4.72 2.28
C GLY A 59 19.11 4.75 0.80
N GLY A 60 19.00 5.94 0.22
CA GLY A 60 19.04 6.17 -1.21
C GLY A 60 20.45 5.91 -1.79
N ARG A 61 20.55 5.92 -3.12
CA ARG A 61 21.83 5.70 -3.84
C ARG A 61 22.88 6.76 -3.53
N ASP A 62 22.43 7.93 -3.07
CA ASP A 62 23.24 9.07 -2.68
C ASP A 62 23.27 9.18 -1.15
N ASN A 63 24.45 9.40 -0.58
CA ASN A 63 24.67 9.51 0.87
C ASN A 63 23.86 10.63 1.56
N ASN A 64 23.21 11.50 0.78
CA ASN A 64 22.41 12.60 1.27
C ASN A 64 20.92 12.26 1.41
N ASP A 65 20.48 11.09 0.93
CA ASP A 65 19.08 10.66 0.95
C ASP A 65 18.89 9.46 1.90
N VAL A 66 19.34 9.63 3.13
CA VAL A 66 19.11 8.64 4.19
C VAL A 66 17.78 8.98 4.86
N THR A 67 16.85 8.03 4.86
CA THR A 67 15.60 8.10 5.64
C THR A 67 15.71 7.16 6.82
N CYS A 68 15.42 7.67 8.00
CA CYS A 68 15.42 6.91 9.24
C CYS A 68 13.97 6.61 9.60
N GLU A 69 13.62 5.34 9.73
CA GLU A 69 12.30 4.89 10.12
C GLU A 69 12.39 4.25 11.51
N ASP A 70 11.79 4.91 12.49
CA ASP A 70 11.65 4.39 13.84
C ASP A 70 10.32 3.68 13.97
N LYS A 71 10.36 2.39 14.34
CA LYS A 71 9.20 1.51 14.48
C LYS A 71 8.97 1.20 15.95
N TYR A 72 7.84 1.63 16.47
CA TYR A 72 7.45 1.45 17.86
C TYR A 72 6.35 0.42 17.97
N THR A 73 6.59 -0.63 18.75
CA THR A 73 5.59 -1.64 19.07
C THR A 73 5.38 -1.63 20.58
N TYR A 74 4.16 -1.32 21.01
CA TYR A 74 3.82 -1.23 22.42
C TYR A 74 3.22 -2.55 22.89
N SER A 75 3.76 -3.09 23.97
CA SER A 75 3.10 -4.15 24.73
C SER A 75 2.33 -3.51 25.88
N PHE A 76 1.07 -3.90 26.07
CA PHE A 76 0.20 -3.32 27.10
C PHE A 76 -0.75 -4.36 27.72
N MET A 77 -1.28 -4.06 28.90
CA MET A 77 -2.37 -4.80 29.54
C MET A 77 -3.65 -3.97 29.51
N ALA A 78 -4.81 -4.59 29.34
CA ALA A 78 -6.12 -3.96 29.46
C ALA A 78 -6.78 -4.39 30.78
N GLY A 79 -6.59 -3.58 31.83
CA GLY A 79 -6.95 -3.97 33.20
C GLY A 79 -6.16 -5.20 33.64
N ILE A 80 -6.86 -6.30 33.94
CA ILE A 80 -6.25 -7.59 34.30
C ILE A 80 -6.02 -8.52 33.09
N LEU A 81 -6.46 -8.13 31.90
CA LEU A 81 -6.34 -8.91 30.68
C LEU A 81 -5.06 -8.52 29.93
N GLY A 82 -4.34 -9.50 29.38
CA GLY A 82 -3.12 -9.26 28.61
C GLY A 82 -2.08 -10.38 28.78
N PRO A 83 -0.89 -10.22 28.18
CA PRO A 83 -0.40 -9.05 27.44
C PRO A 83 -0.98 -8.93 26.01
N TYR A 84 -1.08 -7.71 25.51
CA TYR A 84 -1.49 -7.36 24.15
C TYR A 84 -0.40 -6.57 23.45
N THR A 85 -0.35 -6.68 22.12
CA THR A 85 0.62 -5.95 21.29
C THR A 85 -0.10 -4.95 20.40
N SER A 86 0.39 -3.71 20.34
CA SER A 86 -0.16 -2.68 19.46
C SER A 86 0.21 -2.96 18.00
N ILE A 87 -0.43 -2.24 17.08
CA ILE A 87 0.14 -2.07 15.74
C ILE A 87 1.47 -1.29 15.89
N THR A 88 2.42 -1.59 15.02
CA THR A 88 3.68 -0.86 14.93
C THR A 88 3.45 0.55 14.37
N GLU A 89 3.72 1.57 15.19
CA GLU A 89 3.75 2.96 14.74
C GLU A 89 5.09 3.21 14.04
N THR A 90 5.06 3.72 12.81
CA THR A 90 6.28 4.05 12.06
C THR A 90 6.40 5.56 11.94
N LYS A 91 7.53 6.12 12.39
CA LYS A 91 7.87 7.53 12.18
C LYS A 91 9.08 7.61 11.27
N SER A 92 8.91 8.31 10.15
CA SER A 92 10.00 8.58 9.21
C SER A 92 10.57 9.96 9.49
N GLN A 93 11.89 10.05 9.60
CA GLN A 93 12.62 11.30 9.73
C GLN A 93 13.78 11.35 8.73
N PRO A 94 14.10 12.54 8.18
CA PRO A 94 15.26 12.69 7.31
C PRO A 94 16.54 12.48 8.14
N GLY A 95 17.44 11.64 7.63
CA GLY A 95 18.78 11.49 8.15
C GLY A 95 19.59 12.76 7.93
N ARG A 96 20.65 12.94 8.72
CA ARG A 96 21.57 14.07 8.61
C ARG A 96 22.99 13.54 8.41
N ASP A 97 23.67 14.10 7.40
CA ASP A 97 25.06 13.75 7.06
C ASP A 97 25.27 12.24 6.83
N GLY A 98 24.30 11.59 6.17
CA GLY A 98 24.35 10.16 5.87
C GLY A 98 24.15 9.24 7.07
N SER A 99 23.72 9.78 8.21
CA SER A 99 23.48 9.03 9.44
C SER A 99 22.12 9.36 10.04
N CYS A 100 21.54 8.37 10.73
CA CYS A 100 20.39 8.62 11.58
C CYS A 100 20.89 9.26 12.86
N PRO A 101 20.38 10.45 13.24
CA PRO A 101 20.79 11.06 14.48
C PRO A 101 20.45 10.07 15.60
N VAL A 102 21.44 9.74 16.42
CA VAL A 102 21.24 8.99 17.66
C VAL A 102 20.55 9.94 18.64
N GLN A 103 19.32 10.33 18.36
CA GLN A 103 18.52 11.02 19.34
C GLN A 103 18.16 10.00 20.40
N THR A 104 18.35 10.37 21.67
CA THR A 104 17.55 9.90 22.80
C THR A 104 16.10 10.13 22.42
N LEU A 105 15.52 9.13 21.78
CA LEU A 105 14.29 9.20 21.01
C LEU A 105 13.10 9.23 21.98
N HIS A 106 12.98 10.34 22.71
CA HIS A 106 11.86 10.66 23.59
C HIS A 106 10.67 11.15 22.74
N LEU A 107 10.39 10.40 21.67
CA LEU A 107 9.17 10.49 20.86
C LEU A 107 8.25 9.30 21.18
N GLU A 108 8.41 8.73 22.37
CA GLU A 108 7.49 7.78 22.92
C GLU A 108 6.14 8.49 23.08
N THR A 109 5.17 8.09 22.26
CA THR A 109 3.78 8.53 22.41
C THR A 109 3.26 8.14 23.80
N PHE A 110 3.84 7.08 24.38
CA PHE A 110 3.55 6.58 25.72
C PHE A 110 4.79 6.08 26.46
N GLU A 111 4.86 6.25 27.77
CA GLU A 111 5.94 5.76 28.63
C GLU A 111 5.61 4.39 29.25
N LYS A 112 6.63 3.60 29.57
CA LYS A 112 6.46 2.34 30.30
C LYS A 112 5.84 2.60 31.68
N GLY A 113 4.76 1.88 31.99
CA GLY A 113 3.96 2.04 33.20
C GLY A 113 2.84 3.09 33.08
N GLN A 114 2.76 3.83 31.97
CA GLN A 114 1.71 4.82 31.77
C GLN A 114 0.34 4.15 31.57
N VAL A 115 -0.68 4.70 32.23
CA VAL A 115 -2.08 4.32 32.01
C VAL A 115 -2.70 5.23 30.95
N VAL A 116 -3.14 4.64 29.85
CA VAL A 116 -3.62 5.30 28.63
C VAL A 116 -5.07 4.90 28.32
N ASP A 117 -5.73 5.73 27.51
CA ASP A 117 -7.06 5.40 27.00
C ASP A 117 -7.03 4.15 26.13
N CYS A 118 -8.08 3.36 26.24
CA CYS A 118 -8.19 2.08 25.56
C CYS A 118 -9.53 1.91 24.86
N TRP A 119 -9.50 1.23 23.72
CA TRP A 119 -10.67 0.93 22.91
C TRP A 119 -10.76 -0.56 22.67
N ARG A 120 -11.97 -1.10 22.67
CA ARG A 120 -12.25 -2.46 22.20
C ARG A 120 -13.25 -2.43 21.06
N ILE A 121 -13.19 -3.42 20.18
CA ILE A 121 -14.26 -3.63 19.20
C ILE A 121 -15.56 -3.93 19.97
N ARG A 122 -16.66 -3.28 19.60
CA ARG A 122 -17.97 -3.48 20.22
C ARG A 122 -18.48 -4.90 19.95
N ASP A 123 -19.11 -5.54 20.93
CA ASP A 123 -19.65 -6.89 20.78
C ASP A 123 -20.63 -6.99 19.60
N GLY A 124 -20.53 -8.07 18.82
CA GLY A 124 -21.37 -8.30 17.64
C GLY A 124 -20.96 -7.51 16.39
N LYS A 125 -19.96 -6.61 16.48
CA LYS A 125 -19.32 -6.07 15.27
C LYS A 125 -18.52 -7.17 14.59
N GLY A 126 -18.82 -7.37 13.31
CA GLY A 126 -18.09 -8.32 12.47
C GLY A 126 -16.66 -7.86 12.19
N ASP A 127 -16.09 -8.47 11.17
CA ASP A 127 -14.73 -8.20 10.71
C ASP A 127 -14.58 -6.74 10.21
N VAL A 128 -13.85 -5.90 10.96
CA VAL A 128 -13.51 -4.52 10.53
C VAL A 128 -12.41 -4.52 9.46
N ALA A 129 -12.09 -3.39 8.83
CA ALA A 129 -11.03 -3.32 7.82
C ALA A 129 -9.65 -3.70 8.41
N TRP A 130 -8.80 -4.44 7.69
CA TRP A 130 -7.56 -5.02 8.26
C TRP A 130 -6.59 -4.00 8.87
N TRP A 131 -6.48 -2.80 8.28
CA TRP A 131 -5.65 -1.70 8.79
C TRP A 131 -6.28 -0.99 10.00
N TYR A 132 -7.58 -1.22 10.21
CA TYR A 132 -8.39 -0.70 11.31
C TYR A 132 -8.52 -1.70 12.47
N ARG A 133 -8.26 -3.00 12.20
CA ARG A 133 -8.23 -4.07 13.20
C ARG A 133 -7.11 -3.86 14.20
N CYS A 134 -7.33 -4.31 15.41
CA CYS A 134 -6.25 -4.56 16.38
C CYS A 134 -5.56 -5.89 16.02
N GLY A 135 -4.25 -5.99 16.23
CA GLY A 135 -3.47 -7.19 15.89
C GLY A 135 -3.74 -8.41 16.78
N ASN A 136 -4.54 -8.25 17.85
CA ASN A 136 -4.71 -9.24 18.91
C ASN A 136 -5.96 -10.11 18.71
N LYS A 137 -5.87 -11.41 19.02
CA LYS A 137 -6.98 -12.37 19.06
C LYS A 137 -6.97 -13.14 20.40
N PRO A 138 -8.13 -13.54 20.96
CA PRO A 138 -9.49 -13.37 20.44
C PRO A 138 -10.09 -11.99 20.72
N HIS A 139 -9.56 -11.26 21.71
CA HIS A 139 -10.02 -9.92 22.05
C HIS A 139 -9.16 -8.85 21.38
N CYS A 140 -9.84 -7.84 20.84
CA CYS A 140 -9.24 -6.79 20.04
C CYS A 140 -9.22 -5.50 20.86
N TYR A 141 -8.08 -5.21 21.50
CA TYR A 141 -7.83 -3.97 22.23
C TYR A 141 -6.85 -3.07 21.47
N LYS A 142 -7.05 -1.77 21.58
CA LYS A 142 -6.24 -0.74 20.94
C LYS A 142 -5.98 0.41 21.92
N ILE A 143 -4.77 0.95 21.87
CA ILE A 143 -4.33 2.11 22.67
C ILE A 143 -4.25 3.41 21.85
N PHE A 144 -4.40 3.30 20.53
CA PHE A 144 -4.47 4.45 19.62
C PHE A 144 -5.93 4.77 19.32
N ASN A 145 -6.26 6.06 19.33
CA ASN A 145 -7.63 6.51 19.14
C ASN A 145 -8.13 6.18 17.71
N PRO A 146 -9.16 5.33 17.56
CA PRO A 146 -9.69 4.97 16.24
C PRO A 146 -10.20 6.16 15.41
N GLU A 147 -10.63 7.26 16.05
CA GLU A 147 -11.02 8.49 15.35
C GLU A 147 -9.83 9.17 14.68
N GLN A 148 -8.66 9.16 15.34
CA GLN A 148 -7.44 9.74 14.79
C GLN A 148 -6.95 8.93 13.59
N ASP A 149 -7.09 7.61 13.62
CA ASP A 149 -6.72 6.74 12.50
C ASP A 149 -7.59 6.98 11.26
N VAL A 150 -8.91 7.10 11.45
CA VAL A 150 -9.83 7.44 10.35
C VAL A 150 -9.52 8.83 9.80
N LYS A 151 -9.24 9.80 10.68
CA LYS A 151 -8.86 11.16 10.25
C LYS A 151 -7.53 11.18 9.49
N ALA A 152 -6.53 10.42 9.94
CA ALA A 152 -5.25 10.29 9.26
C ALA A 152 -5.41 9.66 7.86
N GLN A 153 -6.14 8.54 7.76
CA GLN A 153 -6.43 7.90 6.47
C GLN A 153 -7.22 8.80 5.51
N LYS A 154 -8.17 9.58 6.04
CA LYS A 154 -8.90 10.57 5.24
C LYS A 154 -8.00 11.71 4.77
N SER A 155 -7.09 12.19 5.62
CA SER A 155 -6.10 13.20 5.27
C SER A 155 -5.16 12.68 4.18
N ASP A 156 -4.63 11.46 4.32
CA ASP A 156 -3.76 10.82 3.35
C ASP A 156 -4.47 10.54 2.02
N GLY A 157 -5.72 10.09 2.07
CA GLY A 157 -6.55 9.94 0.88
C GLY A 157 -6.75 11.29 0.16
N THR A 158 -7.00 12.35 0.92
CA THR A 158 -7.20 13.70 0.38
C THR A 158 -5.92 14.27 -0.23
N SER A 159 -4.77 14.08 0.41
CA SER A 159 -3.48 14.54 -0.12
C SER A 159 -3.10 13.78 -1.39
N ALA A 160 -3.31 12.46 -1.43
CA ALA A 160 -3.11 11.64 -2.63
C ALA A 160 -4.03 12.05 -3.79
N MET A 161 -5.31 12.35 -3.51
CA MET A 161 -6.24 12.90 -4.51
C MET A 161 -5.76 14.25 -5.05
N ALA A 162 -5.35 15.16 -4.17
CA ALA A 162 -4.86 16.48 -4.57
C ALA A 162 -3.59 16.37 -5.44
N ALA A 163 -2.64 15.54 -5.04
CA ALA A 163 -1.42 15.27 -5.81
C ALA A 163 -1.74 14.65 -7.18
N GLY A 164 -2.64 13.66 -7.22
CA GLY A 164 -3.09 13.03 -8.47
C GLY A 164 -3.78 14.01 -9.41
N ALA A 165 -4.66 14.88 -8.88
CA ALA A 165 -5.34 15.92 -9.65
C ALA A 165 -4.35 16.94 -10.23
N ALA A 166 -3.35 17.37 -9.45
CA ALA A 166 -2.31 18.28 -9.92
C ALA A 166 -1.47 17.65 -11.04
N ALA A 167 -1.00 16.41 -10.87
CA ALA A 167 -0.24 15.67 -11.88
C ALA A 167 -1.03 15.47 -13.18
N PHE A 168 -2.32 15.13 -13.06
CA PHE A 168 -3.21 15.00 -14.21
C PHE A 168 -3.39 16.33 -14.96
N GLY A 169 -3.62 17.43 -14.23
CA GLY A 169 -3.76 18.77 -14.80
C GLY A 169 -2.52 19.19 -15.60
N VAL A 170 -1.32 19.00 -15.03
CA VAL A 170 -0.05 19.27 -15.73
C VAL A 170 0.09 18.42 -16.99
N GLY A 171 -0.25 17.12 -16.90
CA GLY A 171 -0.24 16.22 -18.04
C GLY A 171 -1.13 16.69 -19.20
N LEU A 172 -2.35 17.17 -18.89
CA LEU A 172 -3.26 17.71 -19.90
C LEU A 172 -2.73 19.00 -20.55
N VAL A 173 -2.14 19.91 -19.78
CA VAL A 173 -1.56 21.14 -20.33
C VAL A 173 -0.41 20.82 -21.28
N VAL A 174 0.50 19.92 -20.89
CA VAL A 174 1.63 19.49 -21.74
C VAL A 174 1.12 18.82 -23.02
N MET A 175 0.13 17.92 -22.91
CA MET A 175 -0.46 17.26 -24.06
C MET A 175 -1.14 18.28 -25.01
N GLY A 176 -1.89 19.24 -24.47
CA GLY A 176 -2.53 20.30 -25.24
C GLY A 176 -1.52 21.15 -26.01
N ILE A 177 -0.41 21.56 -25.37
CA ILE A 177 0.67 22.31 -26.04
C ILE A 177 1.30 21.47 -27.15
N CYS A 178 1.56 20.18 -26.91
CA CYS A 178 2.09 19.29 -27.94
C CYS A 178 1.15 19.19 -29.15
N LEU A 179 -0.15 18.97 -28.91
CA LEU A 179 -1.15 18.90 -29.97
C LEU A 179 -1.23 20.21 -30.77
N LEU A 180 -1.22 21.37 -30.10
CA LEU A 180 -1.21 22.67 -30.76
C LEU A 180 0.03 22.84 -31.67
N ARG A 181 1.22 22.44 -31.18
CA ARG A 181 2.46 22.49 -31.99
C ARG A 181 2.40 21.54 -33.18
N PHE A 182 1.89 20.32 -33.02
CA PHE A 182 1.72 19.39 -34.14
C PHE A 182 0.76 19.94 -35.18
N CYS A 183 -0.40 20.47 -34.76
CA CYS A 183 -1.36 21.10 -35.67
C CYS A 183 -0.75 22.30 -36.42
N CYS A 184 0.02 23.16 -35.75
CA CYS A 184 0.66 24.31 -36.41
C CYS A 184 1.82 23.92 -37.35
N CYS A 185 2.55 22.83 -37.07
CA CYS A 185 3.67 22.39 -37.91
C CYS A 185 3.21 21.62 -39.15
N ASP A 186 2.18 20.79 -39.03
CA ASP A 186 1.66 19.98 -40.16
C ASP A 186 0.97 20.86 -41.21
N PHE A 187 0.31 21.94 -40.79
CA PHE A 187 -0.25 22.93 -41.71
C PHE A 187 0.79 23.69 -42.55
N ARG A 188 2.07 23.65 -42.14
CA ARG A 188 3.14 24.40 -42.80
C ARG A 188 3.98 23.57 -43.76
N GLN A 189 3.76 22.26 -43.87
CA GLN A 189 4.26 21.52 -45.03
C GLN A 189 3.27 21.76 -46.17
N PRO A 190 3.61 22.57 -47.20
CA PRO A 190 2.85 22.55 -48.43
C PRO A 190 2.93 21.11 -48.91
N ARG A 191 1.81 20.39 -48.87
CA ARG A 191 1.71 19.12 -49.58
C ARG A 191 2.19 19.46 -50.99
N PRO A 192 3.32 18.89 -51.47
CA PRO A 192 3.64 19.08 -52.88
C PRO A 192 2.38 18.63 -53.58
N MET A 193 1.78 19.51 -54.40
CA MET A 193 0.78 19.08 -55.33
C MET A 193 1.50 18.07 -56.20
N SER A 194 1.46 16.80 -55.80
CA SER A 194 1.72 15.70 -56.69
C SER A 194 0.72 15.91 -57.79
N ALA A 195 1.18 16.49 -58.88
CA ALA A 195 0.48 16.53 -60.13
C ALA A 195 -0.10 15.14 -60.30
N VAL A 196 -1.43 15.05 -60.34
CA VAL A 196 -2.16 13.85 -60.67
C VAL A 196 -1.76 13.52 -62.11
N LEU A 197 -0.61 12.86 -62.27
CA LEU A 197 -0.28 12.12 -63.46
C LEU A 197 -1.27 10.97 -63.44
N LEU A 198 -2.29 11.12 -64.29
CA LEU A 198 -3.30 10.12 -64.59
C LEU A 198 -2.67 8.72 -64.59
N PRO A 199 -3.31 7.72 -63.96
CA PRO A 199 -2.82 6.35 -64.01
C PRO A 199 -2.77 5.92 -65.47
N ARG A 200 -1.55 5.78 -66.00
CA ARG A 200 -1.33 5.17 -67.30
C ARG A 200 -1.75 3.71 -67.15
N TYR A 201 -2.93 3.38 -67.67
CA TYR A 201 -3.43 2.02 -67.86
C TYR A 201 -2.31 1.14 -68.44
N GLN A 202 -1.66 0.33 -67.61
CA GLN A 202 -0.87 -0.81 -68.08
C GLN A 202 -1.73 -2.05 -67.91
N TYR A 203 -2.49 -2.37 -68.96
CA TYR A 203 -2.93 -3.72 -69.21
C TYR A 203 -1.68 -4.56 -69.49
N ALA A 204 -1.26 -5.38 -68.53
CA ALA A 204 -0.33 -6.47 -68.77
C ALA A 204 -1.04 -7.78 -68.50
N TYR A 205 -1.02 -8.60 -69.53
CA TYR A 205 -1.74 -9.84 -69.75
C TYR A 205 -1.53 -10.90 -68.66
N GLN A 206 -2.59 -11.70 -68.47
CA GLN A 206 -2.60 -13.00 -67.81
C GLN A 206 -1.53 -13.94 -68.37
N HIS A 207 -0.91 -14.74 -67.49
CA HIS A 207 -0.60 -16.14 -67.78
C HIS A 207 -0.84 -17.02 -66.53
N PRO A 208 -1.11 -18.32 -66.70
CA PRO A 208 -1.96 -19.09 -65.80
C PRO A 208 -1.20 -20.01 -64.83
N ALA A 209 -1.93 -20.36 -63.76
CA ALA A 209 -1.95 -21.61 -63.00
C ALA A 209 -0.70 -22.51 -62.96
N GLN A 210 -0.12 -22.64 -61.76
CA GLN A 210 0.47 -23.90 -61.30
C GLN A 210 0.11 -24.20 -59.83
N ALA A 211 -0.67 -25.28 -59.70
CA ALA A 211 -0.74 -26.36 -58.71
C ALA A 211 -0.61 -26.10 -57.18
N PRO A 212 -1.38 -26.85 -56.37
CA PRO A 212 -1.30 -26.84 -54.91
C PRO A 212 -0.19 -27.78 -54.42
N ALA A 213 0.71 -27.28 -53.58
CA ALA A 213 1.68 -28.10 -52.86
C ALA A 213 1.64 -27.82 -51.36
N GLN A 214 0.95 -28.73 -50.67
CA GLN A 214 1.32 -29.36 -49.41
C GLN A 214 1.54 -28.49 -48.17
N GLY A 215 0.80 -28.86 -47.13
CA GLY A 215 0.74 -28.17 -45.86
C GLY A 215 2.06 -28.23 -45.10
N VAL A 216 2.41 -27.10 -44.52
CA VAL A 216 3.35 -27.01 -43.42
C VAL A 216 2.51 -26.83 -42.16
N GLN A 217 2.37 -27.90 -41.38
CA GLN A 217 1.94 -27.81 -39.99
C GLN A 217 2.97 -26.98 -39.23
N MET A 218 2.63 -25.73 -38.91
CA MET A 218 3.34 -25.02 -37.85
C MET A 218 2.86 -25.61 -36.52
N SER A 219 3.67 -26.51 -35.98
CA SER A 219 3.66 -26.89 -34.58
C SER A 219 3.79 -25.62 -33.73
N VAL A 220 2.69 -25.22 -33.10
CA VAL A 220 2.70 -24.21 -32.04
C VAL A 220 3.37 -24.86 -30.83
N GLN A 221 4.66 -24.62 -30.68
CA GLN A 221 5.40 -24.97 -29.49
C GLN A 221 4.95 -24.03 -28.38
N GLN A 222 3.99 -24.49 -27.58
CA GLN A 222 3.60 -23.84 -26.32
C GLN A 222 4.85 -23.70 -25.44
N PRO A 223 5.19 -22.49 -24.95
CA PRO A 223 6.19 -22.35 -23.92
C PRO A 223 5.72 -23.13 -22.68
N GLY A 224 6.56 -24.06 -22.25
CA GLY A 224 6.29 -24.93 -21.13
C GLY A 224 5.86 -24.13 -19.91
N GLY A 225 4.67 -24.43 -19.43
CA GLY A 225 4.27 -24.06 -18.08
C GLY A 225 5.26 -24.68 -17.12
N VAL A 226 6.06 -23.83 -16.47
CA VAL A 226 6.76 -24.20 -15.25
C VAL A 226 5.67 -24.55 -14.25
N ALA A 227 5.48 -25.85 -14.03
CA ALA A 227 4.76 -26.36 -12.89
C ALA A 227 5.53 -25.90 -11.64
N VAL A 228 5.13 -24.76 -11.09
CA VAL A 228 5.45 -24.41 -9.71
C VAL A 228 4.69 -25.45 -8.88
N GLY A 229 5.40 -26.51 -8.51
CA GLY A 229 4.94 -27.45 -7.50
C GLY A 229 4.63 -26.63 -6.25
N VAL A 230 3.34 -26.51 -5.94
CA VAL A 230 2.91 -26.08 -4.62
C VAL A 230 3.45 -27.13 -3.66
N PRO A 231 4.34 -26.77 -2.72
CA PRO A 231 4.74 -27.70 -1.67
C PRO A 231 3.47 -28.11 -0.92
N GLN A 232 3.17 -29.40 -0.94
CA GLN A 232 2.19 -29.98 -0.03
C GLN A 232 2.59 -29.58 1.40
N PRO A 233 1.64 -29.11 2.24
CA PRO A 233 1.88 -28.99 3.67
C PRO A 233 2.25 -30.37 4.20
N GLY A 234 3.53 -30.56 4.50
CA GLY A 234 4.01 -31.71 5.23
C GLY A 234 3.28 -31.77 6.55
N VAL A 235 2.51 -32.84 6.72
CA VAL A 235 1.98 -33.28 8.00
C VAL A 235 3.18 -33.53 8.92
N PRO A 236 3.35 -32.82 10.05
CA PRO A 236 4.36 -33.18 11.02
C PRO A 236 3.94 -34.49 11.72
N PRO A 237 4.79 -35.52 11.71
CA PRO A 237 4.57 -36.70 12.53
C PRO A 237 5.06 -36.44 13.96
N GLY A 238 4.13 -36.51 14.91
CA GLY A 238 4.41 -37.13 16.21
C GLY A 238 5.07 -36.31 17.33
N GLY A 239 4.47 -36.43 18.51
CA GLY A 239 5.10 -36.29 19.82
C GLY A 239 5.18 -34.83 20.31
N VAL A 240 4.91 -34.49 21.57
CA VAL A 240 4.95 -35.26 22.81
C VAL A 240 4.04 -34.54 23.82
N GLN A 241 3.22 -35.31 24.54
CA GLN A 241 2.51 -34.86 25.75
C GLN A 241 3.51 -34.51 26.85
N PRO A 242 3.28 -33.42 27.60
CA PRO A 242 3.60 -33.44 29.02
C PRO A 242 2.34 -33.41 29.89
N SER A 243 2.20 -34.51 30.61
CA SER A 243 1.60 -34.69 31.93
C SER A 243 1.21 -33.43 32.72
N VAL A 244 -0.07 -33.42 33.11
CA VAL A 244 -0.66 -32.68 34.23
C VAL A 244 -0.05 -33.15 35.56
N PRO A 245 0.39 -32.24 36.45
CA PRO A 245 0.38 -32.50 37.89
C PRO A 245 -0.94 -31.98 38.52
N PRO A 246 -1.52 -32.73 39.48
CA PRO A 246 -2.73 -32.34 40.18
C PRO A 246 -2.44 -31.44 41.40
N GLY A 247 -3.39 -30.56 41.71
CA GLY A 247 -3.74 -30.23 43.11
C GLY A 247 -2.87 -29.21 43.85
N GLY A 248 -3.45 -28.03 44.11
CA GLY A 248 -2.98 -27.11 45.13
C GLY A 248 -4.13 -26.19 45.57
N VAL A 249 -4.65 -26.44 46.76
CA VAL A 249 -5.83 -25.83 47.38
C VAL A 249 -5.50 -24.40 47.87
N ALA A 250 -6.48 -23.48 47.80
CA ALA A 250 -6.51 -22.15 48.44
C ALA A 250 -6.61 -22.26 49.99
N PRO A 251 -6.83 -21.21 50.83
CA PRO A 251 -6.88 -19.75 50.62
C PRO A 251 -6.04 -18.94 51.67
N GLY A 252 -5.94 -17.62 51.50
CA GLY A 252 -5.28 -16.73 52.47
C GLY A 252 -5.81 -15.30 52.45
N PHE A 253 -6.90 -15.08 53.19
CA PHE A 253 -7.50 -13.81 53.58
C PHE A 253 -6.50 -12.99 54.43
N ILE A 254 -6.18 -11.74 54.07
CA ILE A 254 -5.70 -10.73 55.03
C ILE A 254 -6.35 -9.38 54.67
N THR A 255 -7.34 -9.00 55.48
CA THR A 255 -7.83 -7.64 55.61
C THR A 255 -6.96 -6.94 56.66
N ARG A 256 -6.44 -5.74 56.39
CA ARG A 256 -5.93 -4.84 57.43
C ARG A 256 -6.43 -3.41 57.18
N VAL A 257 -7.24 -2.99 58.16
CA VAL A 257 -7.49 -1.66 58.77
C VAL A 257 -7.48 -0.44 57.85
#